data_AF-A0A1G1H257-F1
#
_entry.id   AF-A0A1G1H257-F1
#
_cell.length_a   1.000
_cell.length_b   1.000
_cell.length_c   1.000
_cell.angle_alpha   90.00
_cell.angle_beta   90.00
_cell.angle_gamma   90.00
#
_symmetry.space_group_name_H-M   'P 1'
#
loop_
_entity.id
_entity.type
_entity.pdbx_description
1 polymer ?
#
loop_
_entity_poly.entity_id
_entity_poly.type
_entity_poly.pdbx_seq_one_letter_code
_entity_poly.pdbx_strand_id
1 'polypeptide(L)' 'MEIKEEQVISLRKTVEGLEKRLIFDALNSCNWIIARASKKLDITERMLAYKMKKYNITKQRNIRATIL' A
#
# COMPACT_ATOMS: atom_id res chain seq x y z
N MET A 1 29.19 -30.16 -6.18
CA MET A 1 27.89 -29.60 -6.60
C MET A 1 27.37 -28.77 -5.45
N GLU A 2 27.41 -27.45 -5.55
CA GLU A 2 26.70 -26.59 -4.60
C GLU A 2 25.20 -26.73 -4.86
N ILE A 3 24.49 -27.27 -3.88
CA ILE A 3 23.04 -27.26 -3.86
C ILE A 3 22.65 -25.82 -3.54
N LYS A 4 22.18 -25.08 -4.55
CA LYS A 4 21.58 -23.75 -4.31
C LYS A 4 20.34 -23.97 -3.44
N GLU A 5 20.34 -23.38 -2.25
CA GLU A 5 19.12 -23.31 -1.44
C GLU A 5 18.01 -22.68 -2.28
N GLU A 6 16.95 -23.45 -2.51
CA GLU A 6 15.77 -22.98 -3.19
C GLU A 6 15.12 -21.90 -2.32
N GLN A 7 15.09 -20.66 -2.82
CA GLN A 7 14.54 -19.52 -2.09
C GLN A 7 13.08 -19.79 -1.76
N VAL A 8 12.79 -20.07 -0.49
CA VAL A 8 11.43 -20.30 -0.01
C VAL A 8 10.62 -19.00 -0.09
N ILE A 9 9.76 -18.91 -1.10
CA ILE A 9 8.85 -17.78 -1.28
C ILE A 9 7.72 -17.92 -0.26
N SER A 10 7.62 -16.96 0.67
CA SER A 10 6.52 -16.93 1.64
C SER A 10 5.26 -16.35 1.00
N LEU A 11 4.23 -17.19 0.81
CA LEU A 11 2.91 -16.76 0.33
C LEU A 11 2.38 -15.56 1.12
N ARG A 12 2.52 -15.59 2.45
CA ARG A 12 2.08 -14.50 3.33
C ARG A 12 2.77 -13.18 3.01
N LYS A 13 4.10 -13.18 2.83
CA LYS A 13 4.85 -11.97 2.48
C LYS A 13 4.45 -11.46 1.10
N THR A 14 4.24 -12.35 0.14
CA THR A 14 3.83 -12.00 -1.22
C THR A 14 2.46 -11.33 -1.23
N VAL A 15 1.48 -11.90 -0.53
CA VAL A 15 0.13 -11.32 -0.41
C VAL A 15 0.18 -9.95 0.27
N GLU A 16 0.96 -9.79 1.34
CA GLU A 16 1.12 -8.49 2.01
C GLU A 16 1.79 -7.45 1.10
N GLY A 17 2.76 -7.86 0.28
CA GLY A 17 3.41 -6.99 -0.71
C GLY A 17 2.46 -6.52 -1.79
N LEU A 18 1.64 -7.42 -2.34
CA LEU A 18 0.61 -7.09 -3.32
C LEU A 18 -0.44 -6.15 -2.72
N GLU A 19 -0.91 -6.45 -1.51
CA GLU A 19 -1.91 -5.63 -0.82
C GLU A 19 -1.40 -4.19 -0.60
N LYS A 20 -0.15 -4.03 -0.14
CA LYS A 20 0.47 -2.69 0.01
C LYS A 20 0.51 -1.92 -1.31
N ARG A 21 0.89 -2.59 -2.39
CA ARG A 21 1.00 -1.96 -3.72
C ARG A 21 -0.37 -1.48 -4.21
N LEU A 22 -1.39 -2.33 -4.14
CA LEU A 22 -2.76 -1.98 -4.56
C LEU A 22 -3.32 -0.80 -3.74
N ILE A 23 -3.08 -0.77 -2.43
CA ILE A 23 -3.47 0.36 -1.58
C ILE A 23 -2.79 1.65 -2.04
N PHE A 24 -1.48 1.62 -2.30
CA PHE A 24 -0.72 2.79 -2.72
C PHE A 24 -1.19 3.32 -4.09
N ASP A 25 -1.40 2.42 -5.06
CA ASP A 25 -1.87 2.76 -6.41
C ASP A 25 -3.29 3.35 -6.39
N ALA A 26 -4.18 2.78 -5.58
CA ALA A 26 -5.53 3.31 -5.39
C ALA A 26 -5.51 4.70 -4.72
N LEU A 27 -4.69 4.89 -3.68
CA LEU A 27 -4.53 6.19 -3.03
C LEU A 27 -3.97 7.24 -4.00
N ASN A 28 -2.92 6.94 -4.75
CA ASN A 28 -2.34 7.89 -5.72
C ASN A 28 -3.32 8.26 -6.83
N SER A 29 -3.97 7.26 -7.45
CA SER A 29 -4.95 7.51 -8.51
C SER A 29 -6.20 8.27 -8.04
N CYS A 30 -6.45 8.30 -6.72
CA CYS A 30 -7.57 9.00 -6.10
C CYS A 30 -7.15 10.26 -5.35
N ASN A 31 -5.97 10.83 -5.62
CA ASN A 31 -5.42 12.03 -4.96
C ASN A 31 -5.35 11.91 -3.42
N TRP A 32 -5.20 10.68 -2.92
CA TRP A 32 -5.21 10.31 -1.50
C TRP A 32 -6.55 10.53 -0.78
N ILE A 33 -7.67 10.55 -1.52
CA ILE A 33 -9.02 10.57 -0.96
C ILE A 33 -9.43 9.15 -0.57
N ILE A 34 -9.46 8.85 0.74
CA ILE A 34 -9.73 7.52 1.30
C ILE A 34 -11.05 6.95 0.78
N ALA A 35 -12.13 7.74 0.79
CA ALA A 35 -13.46 7.33 0.32
C ALA A 35 -13.50 6.91 -1.18
N ARG A 36 -12.63 7.48 -2.02
CA ARG A 36 -12.53 7.11 -3.43
C ARG A 36 -11.66 5.87 -3.63
N ALA A 37 -10.53 5.81 -2.92
CA ALA A 37 -9.62 4.66 -2.97
C ALA A 37 -10.28 3.38 -2.42
N SER A 38 -11.05 3.48 -1.34
CA SER A 38 -11.77 2.34 -0.75
C SER A 38 -12.81 1.76 -1.72
N LYS A 39 -13.61 2.62 -2.37
CA LYS A 39 -14.54 2.21 -3.44
C LYS A 39 -13.83 1.54 -4.62
N LYS A 40 -12.66 2.06 -5.02
CA LYS A 40 -11.85 1.48 -6.11
C LYS A 40 -11.30 0.08 -5.76
N LEU A 41 -11.01 -0.15 -4.49
CA LEU A 41 -10.52 -1.44 -3.97
C LEU A 41 -11.64 -2.38 -3.52
N ASP A 42 -12.91 -1.97 -3.67
CA ASP A 42 -14.10 -2.69 -3.21
C ASP A 42 -14.04 -3.08 -1.72
N ILE A 43 -13.60 -2.14 -0.88
CA ILE A 43 -13.57 -2.29 0.58
C ILE A 43 -14.16 -1.08 1.29
N THR A 44 -14.48 -1.24 2.57
CA THR A 44 -14.92 -0.11 3.40
C THR A 44 -13.76 0.85 3.70
N GLU A 45 -14.09 2.13 3.94
CA GLU A 45 -13.12 3.12 4.41
C GLU A 45 -12.42 2.70 5.71
N ARG A 46 -13.17 2.06 6.62
CA ARG A 46 -12.64 1.51 7.88
C ARG A 46 -11.57 0.45 7.61
N MET A 47 -11.82 -0.49 6.70
CA MET A 47 -10.85 -1.52 6.33
C MET A 47 -9.60 -0.90 5.72
N LEU A 48 -9.76 0.06 4.79
CA LEU A 48 -8.64 0.77 4.18
C LEU A 48 -7.81 1.50 5.24
N ALA A 49 -8.45 2.22 6.17
CA ALA A 49 -7.76 2.92 7.26
C ALA A 49 -6.95 1.96 8.16
N TYR A 50 -7.52 0.80 8.50
CA TYR A 50 -6.78 -0.21 9.27
C TYR A 50 -5.58 -0.77 8.51
N LYS A 51 -5.71 -1.02 7.20
CA LYS A 51 -4.60 -1.51 6.38
C LYS A 51 -3.52 -0.44 6.19
N MET A 52 -3.89 0.82 6.01
CA MET A 52 -2.95 1.95 6.00
C MET A 52 -2.17 2.03 7.31
N LYS A 53 -2.84 1.88 8.46
CA LYS A 53 -2.19 1.83 9.78
C LYS A 53 -1.27 0.61 9.92
N LYS A 54 -1.74 -0.60 9.54
CA LYS A 54 -0.94 -1.84 9.58
C LYS A 54 0.36 -1.70 8.79
N TYR A 55 0.32 -0.98 7.66
CA TYR A 55 1.44 -0.86 6.74
C TYR A 55 2.18 0.48 6.81
N ASN A 56 1.84 1.36 7.75
CA ASN A 56 2.41 2.70 7.89
C ASN A 56 2.34 3.53 6.59
N ILE A 57 1.26 3.40 5.82
CA ILE A 57 1.05 4.13 4.56
C ILE A 57 0.51 5.53 4.89
N THR A 58 1.27 6.55 4.55
CA THR A 58 0.91 7.97 4.79
C THR A 58 1.29 8.83 3.58
N LYS A 59 0.54 9.93 3.36
CA LYS A 59 0.85 10.88 2.29
C LYS A 59 2.06 11.70 2.71
N GLN A 60 3.17 11.57 2.00
CA GLN A 60 4.33 12.41 2.27
C GLN A 60 4.02 13.85 1.88
N ARG A 61 4.04 14.76 2.86
CA ARG A 61 3.85 16.19 2.62
C ARG A 61 5.16 16.73 2.07
N ASN A 62 5.18 17.14 0.81
CA ASN A 62 6.36 17.78 0.23
C ASN A 62 6.40 19.25 0.68
N ILE A 63 7.23 19.54 1.69
CA ILE A 63 7.32 20.88 2.32
C ILE A 63 8.01 21.90 1.39
N ARG A 64 8.67 21.44 0.31
CA ARG A 64 9.45 22.30 -0.60
C ARG A 64 8.60 23.23 -1.48
N ALA A 65 7.30 22.98 -1.63
CA ALA A 65 6.42 23.77 -2.51
C ALA A 65 5.83 25.04 -1.87
N THR A 66 6.14 25.34 -0.60
CA THR A 66 5.56 26.48 0.15
C THR A 66 6.47 27.72 0.21
N ILE A 67 7.66 27.67 -0.40
CA ILE A 67 8.64 28.78 -0.39
C ILE A 67 8.91 29.32 -1.82
N LEU A 68 7.88 29.39 -2.67
CA LEU A 68 7.90 30.15 -3.93
C LEU A 68 6.65 31.03 -3.99
#